data_AF-A0AAU7TJN3-F1
#
_entry.id   AF-A0AAU7TJN3-F1
#
_cell.length_a   1.000
_cell.length_b   1.000
_cell.length_c   1.000
_cell.angle_alpha   90.00
_cell.angle_beta   90.00
_cell.angle_gamma   90.00
#
_symmetry.space_group_name_H-M   'P 1'
#
loop_
_entity.id
_entity.type
_entity.pdbx_description
1 polymer ?
#
loop_
_entity_poly.entity_id
_entity_poly.type
_entity_poly.pdbx_seq_one_letter_code
_entity_poly.pdbx_strand_id
1 'polypeptide(L)'
;MRRSAAVVVGVAVLVCAGCSGEPESADAPSTGGTTTAAKPTPPPAEPTTTPTTAPKPTPVALSVPMYQRALTNVEKVIKPYVARVMNARTVAAFDASRAQLASIVVLERTELAKITPPRGLVSAHPQVLDAFDAYAGDVATHLTKAGETKTGCGLPKGADVRLYEAKTGVRTAYAGLAGNVQKAIGKGVKFGALSVPAKPAAPAVIGGRGENGDVFQRAGSRGSGSLRITNAGSDIVVVVTASNPRKPMASIYVRANRSATLNGIRGDYWVYYKTGTNWDARNNRFTENCSYARLNRLLDGSYAWSLTLKSVAGNTTESETEAF
;
A
#
# COMPACT_ATOMS: atom_id res chain seq x y z
N MET A 1 -53.06 -8.31 9.08
CA MET A 1 -52.64 -9.62 9.63
C MET A 1 -51.16 -9.82 9.34
N ARG A 2 -50.35 -10.03 10.40
CA ARG A 2 -49.05 -10.74 10.47
C ARG A 2 -47.89 -10.26 9.56
N ARG A 3 -46.64 -10.08 10.00
CA ARG A 3 -45.96 -10.23 11.30
C ARG A 3 -44.58 -9.55 11.13
N SER A 4 -44.20 -8.69 12.07
CA SER A 4 -42.83 -8.17 12.21
C SER A 4 -41.97 -9.21 12.95
N ALA A 5 -40.73 -9.41 12.50
CA ALA A 5 -39.73 -10.19 13.23
C ALA A 5 -38.55 -9.28 13.58
N ALA A 6 -38.44 -8.94 14.86
CA ALA A 6 -37.27 -8.31 15.46
C ALA A 6 -36.27 -9.42 15.85
N VAL A 7 -35.01 -9.26 15.46
CA VAL A 7 -33.90 -10.11 15.90
C VAL A 7 -33.00 -9.26 16.79
N VAL A 8 -32.93 -9.66 18.05
CA VAL A 8 -32.03 -9.13 19.09
C VAL A 8 -30.65 -9.78 18.88
N VAL A 9 -29.61 -8.98 18.74
CA VAL A 9 -28.22 -9.45 18.77
C VAL A 9 -27.60 -8.99 20.07
N GLY A 10 -27.34 -9.95 20.95
CA GLY A 10 -26.61 -9.76 22.21
C GLY A 10 -25.12 -9.54 21.95
N VAL A 11 -24.57 -8.53 22.60
CA VAL A 11 -23.15 -8.21 22.61
C VAL A 11 -22.51 -8.92 23.80
N ALA A 12 -21.61 -9.88 23.54
CA ALA A 12 -20.72 -10.43 24.55
C ALA A 12 -19.39 -9.67 24.52
N VAL A 13 -19.13 -8.89 25.56
CA VAL A 13 -17.85 -8.21 25.81
C VAL A 13 -16.95 -9.20 26.56
N LEU A 14 -15.84 -9.60 25.95
CA LEU A 14 -14.78 -10.34 26.63
C LEU A 14 -13.61 -9.39 26.90
N VAL A 15 -13.42 -9.04 28.17
CA VAL A 15 -12.29 -8.25 28.68
C VAL A 15 -11.17 -9.22 29.03
N CYS A 16 -10.02 -9.12 28.36
CA CYS A 16 -8.78 -9.73 28.82
C CYS A 16 -7.82 -8.62 29.26
N ALA A 17 -7.68 -8.47 30.57
CA ALA A 17 -6.63 -7.67 31.19
C ALA A 17 -5.30 -8.46 31.13
N GLY A 18 -4.27 -7.83 30.59
CA GLY A 18 -2.89 -8.27 30.74
C GLY A 18 -2.24 -7.58 31.94
N CYS A 19 -1.29 -8.27 32.58
CA CYS A 19 -0.25 -7.62 33.38
C CYS A 19 1.10 -8.25 33.02
N SER A 20 1.99 -7.35 32.62
CA SER A 20 3.40 -7.51 32.30
C SER A 20 4.22 -7.67 33.58
N GLY A 21 5.33 -8.41 33.52
CA GLY A 21 6.38 -8.39 34.53
C GLY A 21 7.72 -8.10 33.85
N GLU A 22 8.31 -6.95 34.15
CA GLU A 22 9.67 -6.55 33.80
C GLU A 22 10.57 -6.73 35.03
N PRO A 23 11.81 -7.23 34.90
CA PRO A 23 12.73 -7.37 36.02
C PRO A 23 13.60 -6.12 36.20
N GLU A 24 13.61 -5.61 37.43
CA GLU A 24 14.51 -4.58 37.94
C GLU A 24 15.73 -5.28 38.60
N SER A 25 16.93 -5.03 38.10
CA SER A 25 18.17 -5.39 38.80
C SER A 25 19.00 -4.13 38.99
N ALA A 26 19.09 -3.72 40.25
CA ALA A 26 19.81 -2.58 40.73
C ALA A 26 21.32 -2.87 40.86
N ASP A 27 22.12 -1.90 40.42
CA ASP A 27 23.51 -1.68 40.78
C ASP A 27 23.67 -1.26 42.24
N ALA A 28 24.73 -1.73 42.90
CA ALA A 28 25.59 -1.02 43.88
C ALA A 28 26.57 -2.02 44.58
N PRO A 29 27.60 -1.56 45.31
CA PRO A 29 28.67 -0.67 44.87
C PRO A 29 30.08 -1.21 45.20
N SER A 30 31.08 -0.55 44.63
CA SER A 30 32.51 -0.68 44.91
C SER A 30 32.89 -0.11 46.27
N THR A 31 33.68 -0.86 47.05
CA THR A 31 34.48 -0.37 48.19
C THR A 31 35.87 -0.99 48.16
N GLY A 32 36.89 -0.12 48.14
CA GLY A 32 38.29 -0.50 48.10
C GLY A 32 38.87 -1.00 49.43
N GLY A 33 40.09 -1.53 49.34
CA GLY A 33 40.90 -1.93 50.48
C GLY A 33 42.31 -2.29 50.04
N THR A 34 43.23 -1.35 50.19
CA THR A 34 44.67 -1.53 49.99
C THR A 34 45.28 -2.14 51.25
N THR A 35 45.87 -3.32 51.14
CA THR A 35 46.87 -3.80 52.12
C THR A 35 47.95 -4.62 51.42
N THR A 36 49.15 -4.05 51.38
CA THR A 36 50.41 -4.70 51.07
C THR A 36 50.76 -5.69 52.19
N ALA A 37 50.89 -6.98 51.88
CA ALA A 37 51.42 -7.98 52.79
C ALA A 37 52.32 -8.96 52.04
N ALA A 38 53.38 -9.35 52.73
CA ALA A 38 54.59 -9.93 52.20
C ALA A 38 54.44 -11.35 51.63
N LYS A 39 55.33 -11.63 50.67
CA LYS A 39 55.54 -12.88 49.94
C LYS A 39 56.11 -13.98 50.85
N PRO A 40 55.49 -15.17 50.91
CA PRO A 40 56.17 -16.41 51.25
C PRO A 40 56.44 -17.23 49.97
N THR A 41 57.62 -17.82 49.92
CA THR A 41 58.16 -18.66 48.84
C THR A 41 57.32 -19.96 48.67
N PRO A 42 56.92 -20.36 47.45
CA PRO A 42 56.24 -21.64 47.23
C PRO A 42 57.24 -22.82 47.19
N PRO A 43 56.82 -24.04 47.58
CA PRO A 43 57.57 -25.28 47.33
C PRO A 43 57.58 -25.66 45.83
N PRO A 44 58.42 -26.62 45.41
CA PRO A 44 58.62 -27.00 44.01
C PRO A 44 57.31 -27.42 43.31
N ALA A 45 57.12 -26.92 42.10
CA ALA A 45 55.96 -27.21 41.26
C ALA A 45 55.90 -28.70 40.85
N GLU A 46 54.76 -29.34 41.11
CA GLU A 46 54.37 -30.57 40.41
C GLU A 46 53.94 -30.24 38.97
N PRO A 47 54.22 -31.12 37.99
CA PRO A 47 53.86 -30.91 36.60
C PRO A 47 52.34 -30.87 36.45
N THR A 48 51.81 -29.67 36.22
CA THR A 48 50.39 -29.47 35.88
C THR A 48 50.16 -30.02 34.48
N THR A 49 49.48 -31.16 34.38
CA THR A 49 48.96 -31.69 33.11
C THR A 49 47.91 -30.73 32.58
N THR A 50 48.23 -30.02 31.50
CA THR A 50 47.30 -29.18 30.74
C THR A 50 46.06 -30.00 30.35
N PRO A 51 44.83 -29.58 30.68
CA PRO A 51 43.64 -30.25 30.17
C PRO A 51 43.58 -30.03 28.66
N THR A 52 43.78 -31.09 27.89
CA THR A 52 43.53 -31.09 26.45
C THR A 52 42.05 -30.79 26.22
N THR A 53 41.73 -29.55 25.86
CA THR A 53 40.39 -29.14 25.42
C THR A 53 39.94 -30.05 24.28
N ALA A 54 38.88 -30.81 24.51
CA ALA A 54 38.26 -31.62 23.47
C ALA A 54 37.88 -30.73 22.27
N PRO A 55 38.13 -31.16 21.03
CA PRO A 55 37.80 -30.37 19.85
C PRO A 55 36.30 -30.09 19.82
N LYS A 56 35.94 -28.80 19.82
CA LYS A 56 34.55 -28.35 19.65
C LYS A 56 34.06 -28.88 18.29
N PRO A 57 32.92 -29.59 18.21
CA PRO A 57 32.44 -30.13 16.94
C PRO A 57 32.22 -28.99 15.95
N THR A 58 32.91 -29.04 14.82
CA THR A 58 32.78 -28.06 13.75
C THR A 58 31.41 -28.24 13.09
N PRO A 59 30.59 -27.18 12.97
CA PRO A 59 29.31 -27.26 12.29
C PRO A 59 29.48 -27.78 10.86
N VAL A 60 28.76 -28.85 10.52
CA VAL A 60 28.81 -29.44 9.18
C VAL A 60 27.97 -28.59 8.24
N ALA A 61 28.61 -27.99 7.23
CA ALA A 61 27.92 -27.21 6.20
C ALA A 61 26.94 -28.07 5.40
N LEU A 62 25.75 -27.52 5.11
CA LEU A 62 24.78 -28.21 4.28
C LEU A 62 25.28 -28.40 2.84
N SER A 63 24.81 -29.47 2.20
CA SER A 63 24.91 -29.60 0.75
C SER A 63 23.93 -28.64 0.04
N VAL A 64 24.21 -28.29 -1.22
CA VAL A 64 23.32 -27.42 -2.02
C VAL A 64 21.88 -27.98 -2.11
N PRO A 65 21.65 -29.29 -2.33
CA PRO A 65 20.29 -29.85 -2.30
C PRO A 65 19.59 -29.72 -0.95
N MET A 66 20.33 -29.85 0.17
CA MET A 66 19.74 -29.65 1.50
C MET A 66 19.36 -28.20 1.75
N TYR A 67 20.20 -27.25 1.30
CA TYR A 67 19.90 -25.83 1.38
C TYR A 67 18.68 -25.46 0.51
N GLN A 68 18.58 -26.00 -0.71
CA GLN A 68 17.38 -25.85 -1.54
C GLN A 68 16.12 -26.39 -0.84
N ARG A 69 16.21 -27.55 -0.19
CA ARG A 69 15.09 -28.13 0.56
C ARG A 69 14.66 -27.25 1.73
N ALA A 70 15.61 -26.62 2.43
CA ALA A 70 15.29 -25.67 3.49
C ALA A 70 14.51 -24.47 2.95
N LEU A 71 14.97 -23.84 1.86
CA LEU A 71 14.25 -22.75 1.21
C LEU A 71 12.87 -23.16 0.70
N THR A 72 12.75 -24.34 0.08
CA THR A 72 11.44 -24.87 -0.36
C THR A 72 10.51 -25.15 0.82
N ASN A 73 11.02 -25.57 1.98
CA ASN A 73 10.20 -25.75 3.17
C ASN A 73 9.67 -24.42 3.70
N VAL A 74 10.51 -23.38 3.74
CA VAL A 74 10.11 -22.01 4.12
C VAL A 74 8.99 -21.51 3.21
N GLU A 75 9.12 -21.70 1.89
CA GLU A 75 8.06 -21.37 0.93
C GLU A 75 6.75 -22.10 1.24
N LYS A 76 6.82 -23.40 1.53
CA LYS A 76 5.65 -24.22 1.88
C LYS A 76 4.96 -23.72 3.15
N VAL A 77 5.72 -23.32 4.16
CA VAL A 77 5.18 -22.80 5.43
C VAL A 77 4.52 -21.44 5.23
N ILE A 78 5.14 -20.54 4.45
CA ILE A 78 4.64 -19.17 4.23
C ILE A 78 3.41 -19.15 3.30
N LYS A 79 3.37 -20.04 2.29
CA LYS A 79 2.32 -20.10 1.26
C LYS A 79 0.87 -20.03 1.79
N PRO A 80 0.42 -20.83 2.79
CA PRO A 80 -0.95 -20.74 3.31
C PRO A 80 -1.27 -19.38 3.93
N TYR A 81 -0.30 -18.70 4.54
CA TYR A 81 -0.49 -17.37 5.10
C TYR A 81 -0.63 -16.30 4.01
N VAL A 82 0.19 -16.38 2.96
CA VAL A 82 0.03 -15.55 1.76
C VAL A 82 -1.37 -15.78 1.16
N ALA A 83 -1.80 -17.02 0.98
CA ALA A 83 -3.13 -17.33 0.47
C ALA A 83 -4.25 -16.76 1.36
N ARG A 84 -4.11 -16.82 2.69
CA ARG A 84 -5.08 -16.25 3.64
C ARG A 84 -5.22 -14.74 3.46
N VAL A 85 -4.10 -14.01 3.35
CA VAL A 85 -4.08 -12.56 3.07
C VAL A 85 -4.77 -12.25 1.74
N MET A 86 -4.44 -12.99 0.68
CA MET A 86 -5.00 -12.75 -0.65
C MET A 86 -6.49 -13.09 -0.75
N ASN A 87 -6.98 -14.01 0.08
CA ASN A 87 -8.38 -14.41 0.14
C ASN A 87 -9.23 -13.60 1.14
N ALA A 88 -8.64 -12.70 1.91
CA ALA A 88 -9.38 -11.84 2.82
C ALA A 88 -10.45 -11.01 2.08
N ARG A 89 -11.66 -10.94 2.63
CA ARG A 89 -12.80 -10.23 2.02
C ARG A 89 -13.07 -8.86 2.63
N THR A 90 -12.43 -8.56 3.75
CA THR A 90 -12.59 -7.29 4.48
C THR A 90 -11.21 -6.75 4.86
N VAL A 91 -11.14 -5.44 5.09
CA VAL A 91 -9.90 -4.79 5.53
C VAL A 91 -9.43 -5.35 6.88
N ALA A 92 -10.36 -5.61 7.81
CA ALA A 92 -10.03 -6.19 9.12
C ALA A 92 -9.48 -7.63 9.01
N ALA A 93 -10.12 -8.50 8.21
CA ALA A 93 -9.62 -9.86 7.99
C ALA A 93 -8.27 -9.86 7.27
N PHE A 94 -8.07 -8.91 6.36
CA PHE A 94 -6.80 -8.72 5.67
C PHE A 94 -5.70 -8.33 6.65
N ASP A 95 -5.94 -7.34 7.51
CA ASP A 95 -4.93 -6.89 8.48
C ASP A 95 -4.55 -7.99 9.49
N ALA A 96 -5.54 -8.71 10.02
CA ALA A 96 -5.29 -9.86 10.90
C ALA A 96 -4.46 -10.97 10.21
N SER A 97 -4.83 -11.33 8.97
CA SER A 97 -4.11 -12.35 8.20
C SER A 97 -2.69 -11.92 7.87
N ARG A 98 -2.50 -10.62 7.64
CA ARG A 98 -1.20 -10.03 7.34
C ARG A 98 -0.29 -10.03 8.58
N ALA A 99 -0.81 -9.68 9.75
CA ALA A 99 -0.04 -9.76 10.99
C ALA A 99 0.49 -11.18 11.23
N GLN A 100 -0.33 -12.19 10.94
CA GLN A 100 0.08 -13.60 10.98
C GLN A 100 1.15 -13.92 9.93
N LEU A 101 1.00 -13.42 8.71
CA LEU A 101 2.02 -13.56 7.65
C LEU A 101 3.36 -12.92 8.04
N ALA A 102 3.35 -11.72 8.62
CA ALA A 102 4.57 -11.08 9.10
C ALA A 102 5.24 -11.91 10.21
N SER A 103 4.45 -12.42 11.16
CA SER A 103 4.95 -13.24 12.27
C SER A 103 5.61 -14.53 11.77
N ILE A 104 4.98 -15.24 10.81
CA ILE A 104 5.57 -16.48 10.29
C ILE A 104 6.83 -16.22 9.47
N VAL A 105 6.92 -15.09 8.75
CA VAL A 105 8.14 -14.75 8.00
C VAL A 105 9.32 -14.51 8.95
N VAL A 106 9.09 -13.83 10.08
CA VAL A 106 10.12 -13.64 11.12
C VAL A 106 10.55 -14.97 11.75
N LEU A 107 9.60 -15.86 12.01
CA LEU A 107 9.90 -17.21 12.52
C LEU A 107 10.76 -18.00 11.53
N GLU A 108 10.35 -18.06 10.26
CA GLU A 108 11.09 -18.79 9.23
C GLU A 108 12.48 -18.18 8.97
N ARG A 109 12.61 -16.85 9.03
CA ARG A 109 13.91 -16.16 9.00
C ARG A 109 14.81 -16.62 10.15
N THR A 110 14.24 -16.77 11.35
CA THR A 110 14.97 -17.23 12.54
C THR A 110 15.43 -18.69 12.39
N GLU A 111 14.59 -19.56 11.81
CA GLU A 111 14.98 -20.94 11.51
C GLU A 111 16.05 -21.03 10.40
N LEU A 112 15.93 -20.23 9.35
CA LEU A 112 16.93 -20.11 8.29
C LEU A 112 18.30 -19.70 8.84
N ALA A 113 18.33 -18.75 9.78
CA ALA A 113 19.57 -18.25 10.38
C ALA A 113 20.35 -19.31 11.18
N LYS A 114 19.70 -20.40 11.61
CA LYS A 114 20.35 -21.52 12.33
C LYS A 114 21.10 -22.46 11.38
N ILE A 115 20.88 -22.35 10.08
CA ILE A 115 21.44 -23.25 9.09
C ILE A 115 22.88 -22.84 8.77
N THR A 116 23.80 -23.82 8.70
CA THR A 116 25.13 -23.60 8.11
C THR A 116 25.05 -23.75 6.60
N PRO A 117 25.18 -22.67 5.80
CA PRO A 117 25.01 -22.73 4.35
C PRO A 117 26.13 -23.52 3.66
N PRO A 118 25.90 -24.00 2.41
CA PRO A 118 26.96 -24.57 1.59
C PRO A 118 28.12 -23.59 1.41
N ARG A 119 29.35 -24.08 1.26
CA ARG A 119 30.57 -23.22 1.16
C ARG A 119 30.44 -22.09 0.14
N GLY A 120 29.84 -22.36 -1.03
CA GLY A 120 29.63 -21.35 -2.09
C GLY A 120 28.55 -20.31 -1.80
N LEU A 121 27.79 -20.45 -0.71
CA LEU A 121 26.69 -19.58 -0.31
C LEU A 121 26.89 -18.91 1.05
N VAL A 122 28.07 -19.08 1.69
CA VAL A 122 28.35 -18.50 3.01
C VAL A 122 28.23 -16.97 2.99
N SER A 123 28.73 -16.31 1.94
CA SER A 123 28.60 -14.85 1.77
C SER A 123 27.22 -14.40 1.31
N ALA A 124 26.47 -15.27 0.62
CA ALA A 124 25.13 -14.99 0.14
C ALA A 124 24.05 -15.16 1.21
N HIS A 125 24.25 -16.07 2.16
CA HIS A 125 23.25 -16.40 3.17
C HIS A 125 22.83 -15.21 4.05
N PRO A 126 23.74 -14.32 4.51
CA PRO A 126 23.34 -13.08 5.19
C PRO A 126 22.40 -12.21 4.35
N GLN A 127 22.66 -12.06 3.04
CA GLN A 127 21.80 -11.28 2.15
C GLN A 127 20.42 -11.91 1.96
N VAL A 128 20.31 -13.24 2.07
CA VAL A 128 19.01 -13.92 2.13
C VAL A 128 18.28 -13.51 3.40
N LEU A 129 18.93 -13.51 4.56
CA LEU A 129 18.31 -13.10 5.82
C LEU A 129 17.89 -11.61 5.78
N ASP A 130 18.74 -10.73 5.25
CA ASP A 130 18.44 -9.31 5.07
C ASP A 130 17.20 -9.10 4.18
N ALA A 131 17.02 -9.93 3.14
CA ALA A 131 15.84 -9.87 2.29
C ALA A 131 14.55 -10.22 3.07
N PHE A 132 14.61 -11.19 4.00
CA PHE A 132 13.49 -11.51 4.89
C PHE A 132 13.22 -10.39 5.90
N ASP A 133 14.27 -9.73 6.41
CA ASP A 133 14.12 -8.59 7.32
C ASP A 133 13.49 -7.38 6.62
N ALA A 134 13.89 -7.11 5.36
CA ALA A 134 13.32 -6.04 4.54
C ALA A 134 11.83 -6.24 4.22
N TYR A 135 11.38 -7.49 4.10
CA TYR A 135 9.98 -7.82 3.76
C TYR A 135 8.99 -7.18 4.75
N ALA A 136 9.29 -7.16 6.05
CA ALA A 136 8.40 -6.58 7.05
C ALA A 136 8.21 -5.05 6.83
N GLY A 137 9.30 -4.35 6.50
CA GLY A 137 9.28 -2.92 6.18
C GLY A 137 8.54 -2.59 4.87
N ASP A 138 8.74 -3.42 3.84
CA ASP A 138 8.04 -3.28 2.55
C ASP A 138 6.53 -3.50 2.72
N VAL A 139 6.15 -4.54 3.46
CA VAL A 139 4.75 -4.79 3.80
C VAL A 139 4.17 -3.59 4.54
N ALA A 140 4.82 -3.09 5.60
CA ALA A 140 4.35 -1.91 6.33
C ALA A 140 4.15 -0.69 5.42
N THR A 141 5.13 -0.38 4.57
CA THR A 141 5.08 0.76 3.64
C THR A 141 3.91 0.67 2.66
N HIS A 142 3.68 -0.50 2.07
CA HIS A 142 2.59 -0.69 1.13
C HIS A 142 1.20 -0.65 1.79
N LEU A 143 1.10 -1.02 3.07
CA LEU A 143 -0.15 -0.92 3.82
C LEU A 143 -0.50 0.49 4.20
N THR A 144 0.47 1.33 4.57
CA THR A 144 0.18 2.73 4.90
C THR A 144 -0.56 3.39 3.73
N LYS A 145 -0.13 3.12 2.50
CA LYS A 145 -0.80 3.56 1.27
C LYS A 145 -2.20 2.98 1.11
N ALA A 146 -2.41 1.70 1.42
CA ALA A 146 -3.73 1.06 1.34
C ALA A 146 -4.67 1.41 2.52
N GLY A 147 -4.09 1.85 3.63
CA GLY A 147 -4.77 2.30 4.84
C GLY A 147 -5.44 3.65 4.67
N GLU A 148 -4.99 4.44 3.68
CA GLU A 148 -5.61 5.70 3.29
C GLU A 148 -7.11 5.51 3.03
N THR A 149 -7.90 6.18 3.86
CA THR A 149 -9.37 6.16 3.77
C THR A 149 -9.90 7.21 2.80
N LYS A 150 -9.01 8.09 2.34
CA LYS A 150 -9.30 9.13 1.37
C LYS A 150 -8.47 8.90 0.12
N THR A 151 -9.02 9.28 -1.02
CA THR A 151 -8.27 9.36 -2.28
C THR A 151 -7.42 10.63 -2.29
N GLY A 152 -6.51 10.82 -3.25
CA GLY A 152 -5.73 12.06 -3.37
C GLY A 152 -6.58 13.33 -3.54
N CYS A 153 -7.85 13.19 -3.89
CA CYS A 153 -8.84 14.27 -3.94
C CYS A 153 -9.64 14.47 -2.63
N GLY A 154 -9.26 13.81 -1.53
CA GLY A 154 -9.94 13.93 -0.23
C GLY A 154 -11.28 13.19 -0.12
N LEU A 155 -11.66 12.43 -1.15
CA LEU A 155 -12.93 11.69 -1.20
C LEU A 155 -12.84 10.37 -0.44
N PRO A 156 -13.93 9.87 0.18
CA PRO A 156 -13.93 8.55 0.79
C PRO A 156 -13.57 7.46 -0.22
N LYS A 157 -12.59 6.63 0.15
CA LYS A 157 -12.09 5.53 -0.67
C LYS A 157 -12.87 4.25 -0.33
N GLY A 158 -13.43 3.60 -1.37
CA GLY A 158 -14.21 2.37 -1.21
C GLY A 158 -13.40 1.24 -0.54
N ALA A 159 -14.06 0.42 0.27
CA ALA A 159 -13.39 -0.67 0.99
C ALA A 159 -12.79 -1.73 0.04
N ASP A 160 -13.42 -1.95 -1.11
CA ASP A 160 -12.95 -2.80 -2.21
C ASP A 160 -11.66 -2.27 -2.85
N VAL A 161 -11.58 -0.96 -3.07
CA VAL A 161 -10.38 -0.25 -3.56
C VAL A 161 -9.21 -0.46 -2.60
N ARG A 162 -9.46 -0.14 -1.31
CA ARG A 162 -8.46 -0.25 -0.25
C ARG A 162 -7.95 -1.67 -0.12
N LEU A 163 -8.86 -2.65 -0.18
CA LEU A 163 -8.52 -4.06 -0.12
C LEU A 163 -7.69 -4.50 -1.34
N TYR A 164 -8.03 -4.03 -2.54
CA TYR A 164 -7.26 -4.29 -3.76
C TYR A 164 -5.83 -3.75 -3.68
N GLU A 165 -5.66 -2.51 -3.24
CA GLU A 165 -4.34 -1.89 -3.07
C GLU A 165 -3.52 -2.61 -2.00
N ALA A 166 -4.14 -2.97 -0.87
CA ALA A 166 -3.46 -3.68 0.21
C ALA A 166 -2.94 -5.06 -0.26
N LYS A 167 -3.77 -5.82 -0.98
CA LYS A 167 -3.39 -7.10 -1.58
C LYS A 167 -2.31 -6.95 -2.64
N THR A 168 -2.39 -5.89 -3.45
CA THR A 168 -1.35 -5.56 -4.44
C THR A 168 -0.03 -5.25 -3.75
N GLY A 169 -0.07 -4.50 -2.65
CA GLY A 169 1.06 -4.20 -1.79
C GLY A 169 1.77 -5.45 -1.27
N VAL A 170 1.03 -6.37 -0.65
CA VAL A 170 1.59 -7.64 -0.13
C VAL A 170 2.17 -8.49 -1.25
N ARG A 171 1.51 -8.56 -2.40
CA ARG A 171 2.04 -9.27 -3.57
C ARG A 171 3.36 -8.65 -4.03
N THR A 172 3.44 -7.33 -4.12
CA THR A 172 4.66 -6.60 -4.53
C THR A 172 5.80 -6.85 -3.55
N ALA A 173 5.55 -6.73 -2.24
CA ALA A 173 6.54 -7.01 -1.21
C ALA A 173 7.04 -8.47 -1.30
N TYR A 174 6.14 -9.43 -1.52
CA TYR A 174 6.54 -10.84 -1.64
C TYR A 174 7.32 -11.13 -2.93
N ALA A 175 6.96 -10.49 -4.03
CA ALA A 175 7.74 -10.57 -5.27
C ALA A 175 9.13 -9.92 -5.11
N GLY A 176 9.24 -8.83 -4.34
CA GLY A 176 10.49 -8.21 -3.96
C GLY A 176 11.38 -9.13 -3.14
N LEU A 177 10.84 -9.75 -2.08
CA LEU A 177 11.51 -10.78 -1.29
C LEU A 177 12.03 -11.91 -2.19
N ALA A 178 11.17 -12.46 -3.05
CA ALA A 178 11.55 -13.51 -3.99
C ALA A 178 12.72 -13.11 -4.90
N GLY A 179 12.65 -11.91 -5.49
CA GLY A 179 13.70 -11.37 -6.35
C GLY A 179 15.02 -11.14 -5.61
N ASN A 180 14.97 -10.60 -4.40
CA ASN A 180 16.16 -10.31 -3.59
C ASN A 180 16.86 -11.59 -3.13
N VAL A 181 16.10 -12.59 -2.66
CA VAL A 181 16.65 -13.90 -2.30
C VAL A 181 17.26 -14.60 -3.53
N GLN A 182 16.56 -14.58 -4.67
CA GLN A 182 17.06 -15.17 -5.92
C GLN A 182 18.35 -14.49 -6.40
N LYS A 183 18.45 -13.17 -6.25
CA LYS A 183 19.64 -12.38 -6.58
C LYS A 183 20.82 -12.75 -5.69
N ALA A 184 20.59 -12.96 -4.38
CA ALA A 184 21.62 -13.35 -3.43
C ALA A 184 22.19 -14.75 -3.72
N ILE A 185 21.33 -15.75 -3.94
CA ILE A 185 21.74 -17.16 -4.08
C ILE A 185 22.24 -17.54 -5.49
N GLY A 186 22.01 -16.71 -6.50
CA GLY A 186 22.50 -16.91 -7.87
C GLY A 186 21.82 -18.06 -8.64
N LYS A 187 22.45 -18.49 -9.74
CA LYS A 187 21.93 -19.54 -10.64
C LYS A 187 22.34 -20.91 -10.10
N GLY A 188 21.44 -21.58 -9.39
CA GLY A 188 21.69 -22.94 -8.85
C GLY A 188 20.76 -23.33 -7.70
N VAL A 189 20.19 -22.33 -7.05
CA VAL A 189 19.15 -22.48 -6.03
C VAL A 189 17.98 -21.57 -6.42
N LYS A 190 16.76 -22.03 -6.18
CA LYS A 190 15.51 -21.36 -6.57
C LYS A 190 14.72 -20.95 -5.33
N PHE A 191 14.13 -19.76 -5.39
CA PHE A 191 13.20 -19.25 -4.40
C PHE A 191 12.15 -18.33 -5.05
N GLY A 192 10.93 -18.32 -4.52
CA GLY A 192 9.80 -17.50 -4.94
C GLY A 192 8.85 -18.15 -5.95
N ALA A 193 9.27 -19.23 -6.63
CA ALA A 193 8.51 -19.83 -7.73
C ALA A 193 7.16 -20.45 -7.29
N LEU A 194 7.04 -20.86 -6.02
CA LEU A 194 5.86 -21.55 -5.50
C LEU A 194 4.86 -20.64 -4.76
N SER A 195 5.27 -19.39 -4.48
CA SER A 195 4.66 -18.61 -3.41
C SER A 195 4.31 -17.16 -3.79
N VAL A 196 4.77 -16.63 -4.92
CA VAL A 196 4.26 -15.34 -5.43
C VAL A 196 2.80 -15.51 -5.85
N PRO A 197 1.84 -14.85 -5.20
CA PRO A 197 0.44 -15.03 -5.52
C PRO A 197 0.08 -14.40 -6.87
N ALA A 198 -1.02 -14.86 -7.47
CA ALA A 198 -1.59 -14.25 -8.66
C ALA A 198 -1.91 -12.77 -8.42
N LYS A 199 -1.89 -11.96 -9.48
CA LYS A 199 -2.28 -10.54 -9.39
C LYS A 199 -3.74 -10.46 -8.94
N PRO A 200 -4.07 -9.65 -7.91
CA PRO A 200 -5.46 -9.42 -7.54
C PRO A 200 -6.27 -8.91 -8.72
N ALA A 201 -7.52 -9.36 -8.82
CA ALA A 201 -8.46 -8.75 -9.77
C ALA A 201 -8.70 -7.30 -9.35
N ALA A 202 -8.56 -6.37 -10.30
CA ALA A 202 -8.89 -4.98 -10.07
C ALA A 202 -10.40 -4.84 -9.83
N PRO A 203 -10.84 -4.04 -8.84
CA PRO A 203 -12.25 -3.73 -8.67
C PRO A 203 -12.78 -3.09 -9.95
N ALA A 204 -14.05 -3.36 -10.25
CA ALA A 204 -14.72 -2.68 -11.34
C ALA A 204 -14.69 -1.17 -11.03
N VAL A 205 -14.24 -0.37 -12.00
CA VAL A 205 -14.23 1.11 -11.97
C VAL A 205 -13.06 1.79 -11.23
N ILE A 206 -11.85 1.23 -11.30
CA ILE A 206 -10.63 2.01 -10.99
C ILE A 206 -9.64 1.89 -12.15
N GLY A 207 -9.37 3.02 -12.80
CA GLY A 207 -8.35 3.11 -13.85
C GLY A 207 -8.86 3.30 -15.29
N GLY A 208 -10.09 3.79 -15.48
CA GLY A 208 -10.62 4.15 -16.80
C GLY A 208 -10.37 5.61 -17.17
N ARG A 209 -10.60 5.95 -18.45
CA ARG A 209 -10.87 7.32 -18.91
C ARG A 209 -12.34 7.41 -19.29
N GLY A 210 -13.04 8.46 -18.87
CA GLY A 210 -14.41 8.72 -19.35
C GLY A 210 -14.47 8.82 -20.87
N GLU A 211 -15.65 8.60 -21.46
CA GLU A 211 -15.84 8.83 -22.89
C GLU A 211 -15.78 10.33 -23.20
N ASN A 212 -15.12 10.70 -24.31
CA ASN A 212 -14.99 12.11 -24.65
C ASN A 212 -16.33 12.69 -25.08
N GLY A 213 -16.77 13.74 -24.41
CA GLY A 213 -18.06 14.38 -24.65
C GLY A 213 -19.24 13.72 -23.94
N ASP A 214 -18.98 12.74 -23.07
CA ASP A 214 -20.03 12.14 -22.25
C ASP A 214 -20.63 13.16 -21.29
N VAL A 215 -21.96 13.32 -21.36
CA VAL A 215 -22.72 14.25 -20.53
C VAL A 215 -23.52 13.44 -19.51
N PHE A 216 -22.90 13.17 -18.37
CA PHE A 216 -23.43 12.30 -17.32
C PHE A 216 -24.31 13.02 -16.29
N GLN A 217 -24.45 14.34 -16.37
CA GLN A 217 -25.35 15.11 -15.51
C GLN A 217 -26.07 16.18 -16.32
N ARG A 218 -27.40 16.21 -16.22
CA ARG A 218 -28.28 17.22 -16.84
C ARG A 218 -29.47 17.48 -15.93
N ALA A 219 -29.48 18.63 -15.28
CA ALA A 219 -30.55 19.05 -14.38
C ALA A 219 -31.13 20.44 -14.71
N GLY A 220 -30.46 21.22 -15.56
CA GLY A 220 -30.93 22.55 -15.97
C GLY A 220 -31.98 22.52 -17.08
N SER A 221 -32.66 23.65 -17.28
CA SER A 221 -33.57 23.86 -18.40
C SER A 221 -32.84 23.70 -19.74
N ARG A 222 -33.48 23.02 -20.68
CA ARG A 222 -32.94 22.83 -22.02
C ARG A 222 -33.14 24.08 -22.88
N GLY A 223 -32.20 24.35 -23.77
CA GLY A 223 -32.29 25.45 -24.74
C GLY A 223 -31.46 25.19 -25.98
N SER A 224 -31.41 26.16 -26.88
CA SER A 224 -30.65 26.09 -28.14
C SER A 224 -29.15 26.44 -27.97
N GLY A 225 -28.70 26.74 -26.76
CA GLY A 225 -27.30 27.07 -26.50
C GLY A 225 -26.36 25.88 -26.68
N SER A 226 -25.16 26.18 -27.16
CA SER A 226 -24.06 25.23 -27.35
C SER A 226 -22.75 25.79 -26.81
N LEU A 227 -21.99 24.95 -26.12
CA LEU A 227 -20.67 25.27 -25.58
C LEU A 227 -19.64 24.28 -26.12
N ARG A 228 -18.80 24.74 -27.04
CA ARG A 228 -17.65 23.97 -27.54
C ARG A 228 -16.47 24.16 -26.59
N ILE A 229 -15.92 23.05 -26.11
CA ILE A 229 -14.81 23.00 -25.17
C ILE A 229 -13.65 22.34 -25.88
N THR A 230 -12.51 23.02 -25.94
CA THR A 230 -11.22 22.45 -26.35
C THR A 230 -10.34 22.34 -25.10
N ASN A 231 -9.93 21.12 -24.78
CA ASN A 231 -9.06 20.84 -23.64
C ASN A 231 -7.63 20.65 -24.13
N ALA A 232 -6.71 21.53 -23.74
CA ALA A 232 -5.29 21.47 -24.09
C ALA A 232 -4.41 20.83 -23.00
N GLY A 233 -5.01 20.28 -21.94
CA GLY A 233 -4.31 19.73 -20.77
C GLY A 233 -4.69 18.27 -20.48
N SER A 234 -4.64 17.90 -19.19
CA SER A 234 -5.10 16.60 -18.68
C SER A 234 -6.62 16.43 -18.85
N ASP A 235 -7.14 15.20 -18.64
CA ASP A 235 -8.58 14.96 -18.65
C ASP A 235 -9.31 15.92 -17.67
N ILE A 236 -10.44 16.45 -18.12
CA ILE A 236 -11.25 17.40 -17.34
C ILE A 236 -12.71 16.99 -17.32
N VAL A 237 -13.42 17.43 -16.28
CA VAL A 237 -14.88 17.56 -16.32
C VAL A 237 -15.21 19.02 -16.27
N VAL A 238 -16.01 19.48 -17.23
CA VAL A 238 -16.56 20.82 -17.24
C VAL A 238 -17.95 20.79 -16.64
N VAL A 239 -18.20 21.72 -15.72
CA VAL A 239 -19.43 21.87 -14.96
C VAL A 239 -20.02 23.23 -15.26
N VAL A 240 -21.23 23.23 -15.81
CA VAL A 240 -22.01 24.44 -16.12
C VAL A 240 -23.07 24.63 -15.05
N THR A 241 -23.15 25.82 -14.47
CA THR A 241 -24.11 26.15 -13.40
C THR A 241 -24.55 27.60 -13.48
N ALA A 242 -25.75 27.91 -13.00
CA ALA A 242 -26.22 29.29 -12.86
C ALA A 242 -25.47 30.04 -11.75
N SER A 243 -25.07 29.35 -10.67
CA SER A 243 -24.43 30.00 -9.51
C SER A 243 -23.63 29.06 -8.63
N ASN A 244 -24.16 27.87 -8.32
CA ASN A 244 -23.56 26.92 -7.39
C ASN A 244 -23.02 25.69 -8.13
N PRO A 245 -21.70 25.42 -8.13
CA PRO A 245 -21.13 24.26 -8.84
C PRO A 245 -21.57 22.91 -8.26
N ARG A 246 -22.07 22.87 -7.01
CA ARG A 246 -22.68 21.66 -6.40
C ARG A 246 -24.09 21.39 -6.91
N LYS A 247 -24.71 22.33 -7.62
CA LYS A 247 -26.01 22.19 -8.30
C LYS A 247 -25.85 22.44 -9.80
N PRO A 248 -25.12 21.57 -10.51
CA PRO A 248 -24.79 21.82 -11.89
C PRO A 248 -26.01 21.64 -12.79
N MET A 249 -26.13 22.52 -13.78
CA MET A 249 -27.10 22.40 -14.85
C MET A 249 -26.71 21.28 -15.81
N ALA A 250 -25.42 21.19 -16.12
CA ALA A 250 -24.85 20.10 -16.90
C ALA A 250 -23.37 19.86 -16.55
N SER A 251 -22.93 18.61 -16.70
CA SER A 251 -21.52 18.21 -16.54
C SER A 251 -21.09 17.34 -17.72
N ILE A 252 -19.94 17.65 -18.32
CA ILE A 252 -19.41 16.95 -19.49
C ILE A 252 -17.96 16.51 -19.25
N TYR A 253 -17.63 15.28 -19.59
CA TYR A 253 -16.25 14.77 -19.58
C TYR A 253 -15.53 15.14 -20.87
N VAL A 254 -14.34 15.73 -20.78
CA VAL A 254 -13.53 16.10 -21.95
C VAL A 254 -12.13 15.55 -21.77
N ARG A 255 -11.72 14.68 -22.71
CA ARG A 255 -10.40 14.06 -22.69
C ARG A 255 -9.29 15.09 -22.94
N ALA A 256 -8.11 14.78 -22.43
CA ALA A 256 -6.87 15.48 -22.71
C ALA A 256 -6.67 15.64 -24.22
N ASN A 257 -6.31 16.85 -24.65
CA ASN A 257 -6.03 17.19 -26.05
C ASN A 257 -7.18 16.84 -27.01
N ARG A 258 -8.41 16.99 -26.55
CA ARG A 258 -9.63 16.74 -27.31
C ARG A 258 -10.61 17.89 -27.16
N SER A 259 -11.59 17.93 -28.05
CA SER A 259 -12.72 18.84 -27.96
C SER A 259 -14.02 18.07 -27.79
N ALA A 260 -14.99 18.70 -27.13
CA ALA A 260 -16.35 18.21 -27.01
C ALA A 260 -17.32 19.39 -27.00
N THR A 261 -18.57 19.15 -27.42
CA THR A 261 -19.60 20.20 -27.43
C THR A 261 -20.72 19.81 -26.48
N LEU A 262 -20.98 20.66 -25.50
CA LEU A 262 -22.13 20.58 -24.64
C LEU A 262 -23.30 21.33 -25.29
N ASN A 263 -24.25 20.58 -25.84
CA ASN A 263 -25.48 21.13 -26.41
C ASN A 263 -26.61 21.16 -25.39
N GLY A 264 -27.61 22.00 -25.66
CA GLY A 264 -28.89 21.95 -24.95
C GLY A 264 -28.93 22.84 -23.70
N ILE A 265 -28.10 23.88 -23.61
CA ILE A 265 -28.02 24.76 -22.44
C ILE A 265 -28.80 26.06 -22.68
N ARG A 266 -29.26 26.71 -21.59
CA ARG A 266 -30.08 27.94 -21.63
C ARG A 266 -29.72 28.87 -20.48
N GLY A 267 -29.78 30.17 -20.75
CA GLY A 267 -29.59 31.24 -19.75
C GLY A 267 -28.12 31.57 -19.55
N ASP A 268 -27.84 32.40 -18.55
CA ASP A 268 -26.48 32.78 -18.19
C ASP A 268 -25.87 31.75 -17.24
N TYR A 269 -24.58 31.46 -17.41
CA TYR A 269 -23.93 30.43 -16.61
C TYR A 269 -22.45 30.69 -16.35
N TRP A 270 -22.03 30.19 -15.20
CA TRP A 270 -20.64 30.02 -14.83
C TRP A 270 -20.13 28.66 -15.30
N VAL A 271 -18.87 28.66 -15.70
CA VAL A 271 -18.14 27.45 -16.05
C VAL A 271 -17.10 27.18 -14.98
N TYR A 272 -17.25 26.02 -14.35
CA TYR A 272 -16.25 25.43 -13.49
C TYR A 272 -15.67 24.22 -14.21
N TYR A 273 -14.46 23.84 -13.85
CA TYR A 273 -13.93 22.56 -14.28
C TYR A 273 -13.08 21.93 -13.18
N LYS A 274 -13.05 20.60 -13.20
CA LYS A 274 -12.18 19.79 -12.35
C LYS A 274 -11.25 18.98 -13.23
N THR A 275 -9.99 18.90 -12.84
CA THR A 275 -9.00 18.03 -13.47
C THR A 275 -8.59 16.96 -12.48
N GLY A 276 -8.16 15.81 -12.98
CA GLY A 276 -7.56 14.79 -12.15
C GLY A 276 -7.23 13.53 -12.91
N THR A 277 -6.83 12.52 -12.17
CA THR A 277 -6.50 11.18 -12.67
C THR A 277 -7.39 10.13 -12.00
N ASN A 278 -7.40 8.93 -12.58
CA ASN A 278 -8.17 7.79 -12.08
C ASN A 278 -9.69 8.09 -12.02
N TRP A 279 -10.31 8.15 -13.20
CA TRP A 279 -11.74 8.44 -13.35
C TRP A 279 -12.60 7.29 -12.80
N ASP A 280 -13.44 7.63 -11.83
CA ASP A 280 -14.50 6.78 -11.29
C ASP A 280 -15.79 7.08 -12.05
N ALA A 281 -16.05 6.31 -13.11
CA ALA A 281 -17.23 6.47 -13.96
C ALA A 281 -18.55 6.20 -13.23
N ARG A 282 -18.52 5.43 -12.14
CA ARG A 282 -19.73 5.13 -11.36
C ARG A 282 -20.18 6.35 -10.57
N ASN A 283 -19.23 7.11 -10.04
CA ASN A 283 -19.50 8.30 -9.22
C ASN A 283 -19.18 9.62 -9.93
N ASN A 284 -18.84 9.57 -11.23
CA ASN A 284 -18.57 10.72 -12.09
C ASN A 284 -17.53 11.71 -11.53
N ARG A 285 -16.39 11.19 -11.06
CA ARG A 285 -15.35 11.99 -10.41
C ARG A 285 -13.94 11.44 -10.61
N PHE A 286 -12.96 12.34 -10.55
CA PHE A 286 -11.57 11.94 -10.39
C PHE A 286 -11.30 11.58 -8.94
N THR A 287 -10.38 10.66 -8.72
CA THR A 287 -10.02 10.19 -7.39
C THR A 287 -8.61 10.61 -6.99
N GLU A 288 -7.72 10.90 -7.95
CA GLU A 288 -6.33 11.27 -7.68
C GLU A 288 -5.93 12.58 -8.38
N ASN A 289 -4.97 13.33 -7.80
CA ASN A 289 -4.40 14.56 -8.36
C ASN A 289 -5.44 15.62 -8.76
N CYS A 290 -6.46 15.87 -7.91
CA CYS A 290 -7.51 16.81 -8.25
C CYS A 290 -7.07 18.27 -8.19
N SER A 291 -7.55 19.05 -9.14
CA SER A 291 -7.54 20.51 -9.10
C SER A 291 -8.87 21.04 -9.60
N TYR A 292 -9.30 22.17 -9.06
CA TYR A 292 -10.60 22.77 -9.30
C TYR A 292 -10.40 24.23 -9.68
N ALA A 293 -11.09 24.66 -10.74
CA ALA A 293 -11.03 26.04 -11.17
C ALA A 293 -12.36 26.50 -11.75
N ARG A 294 -12.49 27.82 -11.84
CA ARG A 294 -13.63 28.52 -12.41
C ARG A 294 -13.13 29.54 -13.43
N LEU A 295 -13.92 29.75 -14.48
CA LEU A 295 -13.70 30.87 -15.40
C LEU A 295 -14.12 32.18 -14.73
N ASN A 296 -13.29 33.21 -14.87
CA ASN A 296 -13.53 34.53 -14.29
C ASN A 296 -14.53 35.38 -15.07
N ARG A 297 -15.26 34.78 -16.01
CA ARG A 297 -16.30 35.44 -16.79
C ARG A 297 -17.58 34.63 -16.77
N LEU A 298 -18.70 35.34 -16.71
CA LEU A 298 -20.02 34.78 -16.96
C LEU A 298 -20.18 34.57 -18.46
N LEU A 299 -20.72 33.42 -18.85
CA LEU A 299 -21.16 33.21 -20.23
C LEU A 299 -22.63 33.56 -20.30
N ASP A 300 -22.95 34.58 -21.09
CA ASP A 300 -24.33 34.98 -21.33
C ASP A 300 -25.10 33.89 -22.12
N GLY A 301 -26.42 33.99 -22.10
CA GLY A 301 -27.33 33.10 -22.82
C GLY A 301 -27.24 33.11 -24.35
N SER A 302 -26.19 33.67 -24.96
CA SER A 302 -25.94 33.53 -26.40
C SER A 302 -25.80 32.07 -26.82
N TYR A 303 -26.15 31.81 -28.09
CA TYR A 303 -26.43 30.47 -28.58
C TYR A 303 -25.18 29.61 -28.89
N ALA A 304 -23.99 30.20 -28.95
CA ALA A 304 -22.77 29.50 -29.34
C ALA A 304 -21.49 30.08 -28.69
N TRP A 305 -20.87 29.30 -27.81
CA TRP A 305 -19.61 29.64 -27.14
C TRP A 305 -18.49 28.66 -27.49
N SER A 306 -17.25 29.16 -27.53
CA SER A 306 -16.05 28.33 -27.68
C SER A 306 -15.00 28.69 -26.62
N LEU A 307 -14.55 27.68 -25.86
CA LEU A 307 -13.55 27.81 -24.81
C LEU A 307 -12.34 26.93 -25.10
N THR A 308 -11.14 27.45 -24.86
CA THR A 308 -9.91 26.66 -24.84
C THR A 308 -9.34 26.65 -23.43
N LEU A 309 -9.50 25.53 -22.71
CA LEU A 309 -9.09 25.38 -21.32
C LEU A 309 -7.68 24.78 -21.22
N LYS A 310 -6.95 25.12 -20.14
CA LYS A 310 -5.59 24.63 -19.84
C LYS A 310 -4.53 24.92 -20.91
N SER A 311 -4.74 25.93 -21.75
CA SER A 311 -3.76 26.39 -22.73
C SER A 311 -3.00 27.61 -22.21
N VAL A 312 -1.68 27.63 -22.35
CA VAL A 312 -0.81 28.79 -22.06
C VAL A 312 -1.15 29.98 -22.99
N ALA A 313 -1.74 29.71 -24.15
CA ALA A 313 -2.23 30.70 -25.12
C ALA A 313 -3.78 30.77 -25.17
N GLY A 314 -4.45 30.28 -24.12
CA GLY A 314 -5.91 30.17 -24.07
C GLY A 314 -6.62 31.53 -24.03
N ASN A 315 -7.89 31.57 -24.47
CA ASN A 315 -8.74 32.75 -24.41
C ASN A 315 -9.53 32.86 -23.07
N THR A 316 -9.10 32.14 -22.03
CA THR A 316 -9.80 32.05 -20.74
C THR A 316 -8.89 32.46 -19.58
N THR A 317 -9.39 33.38 -18.74
CA THR A 317 -8.82 33.68 -17.42
C THR A 317 -9.55 32.86 -16.37
N GLU A 318 -8.80 32.22 -15.48
CA GLU A 318 -9.31 31.21 -14.56
C GLU A 318 -8.81 31.49 -13.14
N SER A 319 -9.56 31.05 -12.14
CA SER A 319 -9.15 31.11 -10.73
C SER A 319 -9.40 29.79 -10.03
N GLU A 320 -8.48 29.42 -9.16
CA GLU A 320 -8.59 28.22 -8.34
C GLU A 320 -9.77 28.32 -7.38
N THR A 321 -10.43 27.19 -7.15
CA THR A 321 -11.58 27.10 -6.25
C THR A 321 -11.45 25.92 -5.31
N GLU A 322 -12.24 25.93 -4.23
CA GLU A 322 -12.40 24.74 -3.39
C GLU A 322 -13.06 23.58 -4.15
N ALA A 323 -12.95 22.37 -3.59
CA ALA A 323 -13.62 21.19 -4.10
C ALA A 323 -15.15 21.34 -4.08
N PHE A 324 -15.80 20.94 -5.18
CA PHE A 324 -17.24 20.98 -5.37
C PHE A 324 -17.82 19.67 -5.89
#